data_AF-A0A5J4TWR6-F1
#
_entry.id   AF-A0A5J4TWR6-F1
#
_cell.length_a   1.000
_cell.length_b   1.000
_cell.length_c   1.000
_cell.angle_alpha   90.00
_cell.angle_beta   90.00
_cell.angle_gamma   90.00
#
_symmetry.space_group_name_H-M   'P 1'
#
loop_
_entity.id
_entity.type
_entity.pdbx_description
1 polymer ?
#
loop_
_entity_poly.entity_id
_entity_poly.type
_entity_poly.pdbx_seq_one_letter_code
_entity_poly.pdbx_strand_id
1 'polypeptide(L)'
;MIVPFVEVNEALDELIECKKAYDDVIEYKLQDQMKDESKKDILSHVGTKDFAIKFPHTIVLFDDAMSIFKNKNNPLYKKLFKNRQPRITYFLCLQEIIGLDASIKSNVDTIYFFGDKETLWNEYVHLGKREALLVQYNNDGTMINILSPKNCAGVQG
;
A
#
# COMPACT_ATOMS: atom_id res chain seq x y z
N MET A 1 -10.14 5.49 -11.66
CA MET A 1 -11.45 5.27 -11.02
C MET A 1 -11.31 5.67 -9.57
N ILE A 2 -12.26 6.43 -9.03
CA ILE A 2 -12.33 6.76 -7.59
C ILE A 2 -13.41 5.85 -7.01
N VAL A 3 -13.08 5.09 -5.97
CA VAL A 3 -13.98 4.13 -5.33
C VAL A 3 -14.13 4.50 -3.85
N PRO A 4 -15.35 4.63 -3.32
CA PRO A 4 -15.57 4.80 -1.89
C PRO A 4 -14.99 3.62 -1.10
N PHE A 5 -14.42 3.89 0.07
CA PHE A 5 -13.73 2.86 0.87
C PHE A 5 -14.57 1.62 1.18
N VAL A 6 -15.89 1.80 1.31
CA VAL A 6 -16.88 0.74 1.55
C VAL A 6 -17.03 -0.23 0.38
N GLU A 7 -16.76 0.22 -0.84
CA GLU A 7 -16.89 -0.54 -2.09
C GLU A 7 -15.54 -1.09 -2.59
N VAL A 8 -14.42 -0.58 -2.08
CA VAL A 8 -13.06 -0.99 -2.51
C VAL A 8 -12.89 -2.50 -2.47
N ASN A 9 -13.47 -3.18 -1.48
CA ASN A 9 -13.29 -4.62 -1.37
C ASN A 9 -13.86 -5.38 -2.59
N GLU A 10 -15.09 -5.05 -2.98
CA GLU A 10 -15.78 -5.64 -4.12
C GLU A 10 -15.10 -5.25 -5.43
N ALA A 11 -14.78 -3.96 -5.60
CA ALA A 11 -14.05 -3.48 -6.79
C ALA A 11 -12.69 -4.18 -6.97
N LEU A 12 -11.98 -4.50 -5.87
CA LEU A 12 -10.74 -5.27 -5.93
C LEU A 12 -10.98 -6.75 -6.25
N ASP A 13 -12.08 -7.36 -5.79
CA ASP A 13 -12.42 -8.73 -6.14
C ASP A 13 -12.70 -8.85 -7.65
N GLU A 14 -13.56 -7.97 -8.19
CA GLU A 14 -13.86 -7.91 -9.62
C GLU A 14 -12.60 -7.66 -10.46
N LEU A 15 -11.74 -6.72 -10.04
CA LEU A 15 -10.47 -6.45 -10.69
C LEU A 15 -9.57 -7.70 -10.70
N ILE A 16 -9.42 -8.38 -9.56
CA ILE A 16 -8.57 -9.57 -9.45
C ILE A 16 -9.09 -10.69 -10.35
N GLU A 17 -10.41 -10.91 -10.37
CA GLU A 17 -11.06 -11.90 -11.23
C GLU A 17 -10.87 -11.56 -12.71
N CYS A 18 -11.09 -10.31 -13.12
CA CYS A 18 -10.89 -9.87 -14.49
C CYS A 18 -9.42 -9.96 -14.92
N LYS A 19 -8.46 -9.66 -14.02
CA LYS A 19 -7.03 -9.82 -14.31
C LYS A 19 -6.64 -11.30 -14.50
N LYS A 20 -7.25 -12.20 -13.73
CA LYS A 20 -7.06 -13.65 -13.92
C LYS A 20 -7.64 -14.09 -15.27
N ALA A 21 -8.86 -13.68 -15.58
CA ALA A 21 -9.48 -13.98 -16.88
C ALA A 21 -8.65 -13.42 -18.05
N TYR A 22 -8.10 -12.20 -17.91
CA TYR A 22 -7.18 -11.62 -18.89
C TYR A 22 -5.95 -12.51 -19.10
N ASP A 23 -5.33 -12.98 -18.01
CA ASP A 23 -4.15 -13.87 -18.09
C ASP A 23 -4.49 -15.19 -18.82
N ASP A 24 -5.62 -15.81 -18.47
CA ASP A 24 -6.10 -17.05 -19.11
C ASP A 24 -6.34 -16.84 -20.62
N VAL A 25 -6.91 -15.70 -21.02
CA VAL A 25 -7.14 -15.36 -22.44
C VAL A 25 -5.82 -15.24 -23.22
N ILE A 26 -4.79 -14.63 -22.61
CA ILE A 26 -3.46 -14.51 -23.23
C ILE A 26 -2.78 -15.88 -23.31
N GLU A 27 -2.79 -16.64 -22.22
CA GLU A 27 -2.13 -17.95 -22.10
C GLU A 27 -2.71 -18.96 -23.10
N TYR A 28 -4.05 -19.05 -23.16
CA TYR A 28 -4.76 -20.02 -23.99
C TYR A 28 -5.20 -19.47 -25.36
N LYS A 29 -4.83 -18.22 -25.68
CA LYS A 29 -5.15 -17.55 -26.96
C LYS A 29 -6.64 -17.58 -27.31
N LEU A 30 -7.47 -17.18 -26.36
CA LEU A 30 -8.93 -17.29 -26.47
C LEU A 30 -9.60 -16.06 -27.10
N GLN A 31 -8.84 -15.06 -27.54
CA GLN A 31 -9.36 -13.73 -27.94
C GLN A 31 -10.44 -13.78 -29.02
N ASP A 32 -10.37 -14.76 -29.92
CA ASP A 32 -11.28 -14.93 -31.07
C ASP A 32 -12.48 -15.84 -30.75
N GLN A 33 -12.46 -16.53 -29.60
CA GLN A 33 -13.50 -17.47 -29.17
C GLN A 33 -14.46 -16.85 -28.14
N MET A 34 -14.18 -15.62 -27.71
CA MET A 34 -14.96 -14.92 -26.69
C MET A 34 -16.11 -14.14 -27.32
N LYS A 35 -17.20 -13.98 -26.54
CA LYS A 35 -18.24 -13.01 -26.85
C LYS A 35 -17.72 -11.59 -26.65
N ASP A 36 -18.13 -10.66 -27.50
CA ASP A 36 -17.71 -9.26 -27.45
C ASP A 36 -18.03 -8.59 -26.09
N GLU A 37 -19.18 -8.95 -25.49
CA GLU A 37 -19.56 -8.44 -24.16
C GLU A 37 -18.57 -8.85 -23.07
N SER A 38 -18.21 -10.13 -23.00
CA SER A 38 -17.23 -10.65 -22.03
C SER A 38 -15.84 -10.04 -22.26
N LYS A 39 -15.46 -9.87 -23.52
CA LYS A 39 -14.20 -9.20 -23.89
C LYS A 39 -14.19 -7.76 -23.41
N LYS A 40 -15.26 -7.01 -23.69
CA LYS A 40 -15.41 -5.62 -23.24
C LYS A 40 -15.37 -5.50 -21.73
N ASP A 41 -16.04 -6.40 -21.03
CA ASP A 41 -16.10 -6.42 -19.57
C ASP A 41 -14.71 -6.56 -18.93
N ILE A 42 -13.96 -7.60 -19.32
CA ILE A 42 -12.59 -7.85 -18.86
C ILE A 42 -11.69 -6.65 -19.15
N LEU A 43 -11.71 -6.16 -20.40
CA LEU A 43 -10.84 -5.07 -20.83
C LEU A 43 -11.15 -3.77 -20.08
N SER A 44 -12.43 -3.50 -19.80
CA SER A 44 -12.85 -2.31 -19.06
C SER A 44 -12.38 -2.32 -17.60
N HIS A 45 -12.46 -3.47 -16.91
CA HIS A 45 -12.02 -3.62 -15.53
C HIS A 45 -10.49 -3.61 -15.40
N VAL A 46 -9.78 -4.23 -16.35
CA VAL A 46 -8.30 -4.24 -16.36
C VAL A 46 -7.75 -2.87 -16.79
N GLY A 47 -8.54 -2.07 -17.50
CA GLY A 47 -8.17 -0.72 -17.94
C GLY A 47 -7.38 -0.69 -19.25
N THR A 48 -7.65 -1.63 -20.16
CA THR A 48 -6.96 -1.73 -21.46
C THR A 48 -7.97 -1.71 -22.62
N LYS A 49 -7.50 -1.45 -23.84
CA LYS A 49 -8.35 -1.43 -25.05
C LYS A 49 -8.38 -2.76 -25.77
N ASP A 50 -7.37 -3.58 -25.53
CA ASP A 50 -7.15 -4.87 -26.16
C ASP A 50 -6.26 -5.75 -25.25
N PHE A 51 -5.92 -6.93 -25.77
CA PHE A 51 -5.07 -7.93 -25.14
C PHE A 51 -3.58 -7.79 -25.51
N ALA A 52 -3.11 -6.62 -25.97
CA ALA A 52 -1.71 -6.45 -26.38
C ALA A 52 -0.74 -6.33 -25.19
N ILE A 53 -1.23 -5.94 -24.01
CA ILE A 53 -0.41 -5.78 -22.82
C ILE A 53 -0.15 -7.14 -22.20
N LYS A 54 1.11 -7.60 -22.19
CA LYS A 54 1.48 -8.90 -21.64
C LYS A 54 1.17 -9.03 -20.15
N PHE A 55 1.44 -7.97 -19.38
CA PHE A 55 1.27 -7.95 -17.93
C PHE A 55 0.64 -6.61 -17.50
N PRO A 56 -0.70 -6.50 -17.43
CA PRO A 56 -1.33 -5.27 -17.00
C PRO A 56 -1.09 -5.09 -15.49
N HIS A 57 -0.29 -4.09 -15.11
CA HIS A 57 -0.08 -3.73 -13.71
C HIS A 57 -1.14 -2.74 -13.24
N THR A 58 -1.53 -2.83 -11.96
CA THR A 58 -2.45 -1.86 -11.35
C THR A 58 -1.82 -1.22 -10.13
N ILE A 59 -1.93 0.10 -10.03
CA ILE A 59 -1.59 0.84 -8.82
C ILE A 59 -2.88 1.19 -8.09
N VAL A 60 -2.93 0.89 -6.80
CA VAL A 60 -4.04 1.25 -5.91
C VAL A 60 -3.51 2.21 -4.86
N LEU A 61 -4.11 3.39 -4.79
CA LEU A 61 -3.75 4.44 -3.85
C LEU A 61 -4.84 4.49 -2.78
N PHE A 62 -4.47 4.26 -1.53
CA PHE A 62 -5.36 4.50 -0.40
C PHE A 62 -4.93 5.78 0.31
N ASP A 63 -5.86 6.72 0.40
CA ASP A 63 -5.76 7.83 1.33
C ASP A 63 -6.31 7.40 2.70
N ASP A 64 -5.67 7.83 3.79
CA ASP A 64 -5.94 7.42 5.18
C ASP A 64 -6.26 5.92 5.34
N ALA A 65 -5.31 5.06 4.99
CA ALA A 65 -5.47 3.61 5.00
C ALA A 65 -5.48 2.98 6.42
N MET A 66 -5.41 3.78 7.48
CA MET A 66 -5.26 3.27 8.86
C MET A 66 -6.40 2.31 9.26
N SER A 67 -7.61 2.55 8.76
CA SER A 67 -8.79 1.74 9.05
C SER A 67 -8.68 0.28 8.58
N ILE A 68 -7.96 0.01 7.48
CA ILE A 68 -7.74 -1.36 6.95
C ILE A 68 -7.02 -2.22 7.97
N PHE A 69 -6.09 -1.62 8.70
CA PHE A 69 -5.20 -2.31 9.62
C PHE A 69 -5.80 -2.54 11.01
N LYS A 70 -6.91 -1.88 11.35
CA LYS A 70 -7.57 -2.05 12.66
C LYS A 70 -8.18 -3.45 12.85
N ASN A 71 -8.53 -4.14 11.76
CA ASN A 71 -9.14 -5.46 11.81
C ASN A 71 -8.43 -6.43 10.86
N LYS A 72 -7.66 -7.38 11.41
CA LYS A 72 -6.95 -8.41 10.61
C LYS A 72 -7.88 -9.37 9.86
N ASN A 73 -9.15 -9.45 10.27
CA ASN A 73 -10.16 -10.23 9.55
C ASN A 73 -10.74 -9.45 8.36
N ASN A 74 -10.40 -8.17 8.19
CA ASN A 74 -10.81 -7.40 7.03
C ASN A 74 -10.32 -8.09 5.73
N PRO A 75 -11.20 -8.39 4.77
CA PRO A 75 -10.80 -8.99 3.50
C PRO A 75 -9.75 -8.14 2.75
N LEU A 76 -9.82 -6.80 2.83
CA LEU A 76 -8.82 -5.89 2.27
C LEU A 76 -7.43 -6.12 2.86
N TYR A 77 -7.35 -6.36 4.18
CA TYR A 77 -6.08 -6.65 4.86
C TYR A 77 -5.38 -7.85 4.22
N LYS A 78 -6.12 -8.94 3.96
CA LYS A 78 -5.58 -10.14 3.32
C LYS A 78 -5.11 -9.89 1.88
N LYS A 79 -5.80 -9.01 1.14
CA LYS A 79 -5.46 -8.65 -0.25
C LYS A 79 -4.15 -7.87 -0.36
N LEU A 80 -3.79 -7.08 0.65
CA LEU A 80 -2.50 -6.38 0.70
C LEU A 80 -1.32 -7.34 0.60
N PHE A 81 -1.44 -8.55 1.17
CA PHE A 81 -0.39 -9.58 1.16
C PHE A 81 -0.46 -10.53 -0.05
N LYS A 82 -1.53 -10.47 -0.86
CA LYS A 82 -1.76 -11.35 -2.02
C LYS A 82 -1.76 -10.57 -3.33
N ASN A 83 -0.80 -9.65 -3.46
CA ASN A 83 -0.79 -8.61 -4.48
C ASN A 83 0.10 -8.95 -5.70
N ARG A 84 1.05 -9.89 -5.53
CA ARG A 84 2.05 -10.24 -6.54
C ARG A 84 1.46 -10.95 -7.77
N GLN A 85 0.65 -11.98 -7.56
CA GLN A 85 0.00 -12.73 -8.65
C GLN A 85 -0.93 -11.83 -9.50
N PRO A 86 -1.85 -11.05 -8.91
CA PRO A 86 -2.67 -10.13 -9.69
C PRO A 86 -1.90 -8.88 -10.15
N ARG A 87 -0.60 -8.75 -9.87
CA ARG A 87 0.24 -7.61 -10.29
C ARG A 87 -0.31 -6.26 -9.83
N ILE A 88 -0.71 -6.19 -8.56
CA ILE A 88 -1.21 -4.97 -7.90
C ILE A 88 -0.14 -4.42 -6.96
N THR A 89 0.12 -3.12 -7.09
CA THR A 89 0.99 -2.36 -6.18
C THR A 89 0.14 -1.40 -5.37
N TYR A 90 0.24 -1.49 -4.05
CA TYR A 90 -0.50 -0.63 -3.13
C TYR A 90 0.40 0.50 -2.63
N PHE A 91 -0.09 1.74 -2.72
CA PHE A 91 0.45 2.86 -1.95
C PHE A 91 -0.56 3.21 -0.87
N LEU A 92 -0.09 3.20 0.36
CA LEU A 92 -0.90 3.42 1.55
C LEU A 92 -0.43 4.70 2.21
N CYS A 93 -1.23 5.75 2.10
CA CYS A 93 -1.01 6.95 2.90
C CYS A 93 -1.49 6.66 4.33
N LEU A 94 -0.57 6.81 5.28
CA LEU A 94 -0.82 6.55 6.68
C LEU A 94 -0.40 7.77 7.48
N GLN A 95 -1.29 8.25 8.33
CA GLN A 95 -0.98 9.32 9.27
C GLN A 95 -0.04 8.82 10.38
N GLU A 96 -0.12 7.53 10.75
CA GLU A 96 0.67 6.95 11.83
C GLU A 96 1.26 5.58 11.45
N ILE A 97 2.58 5.51 11.26
CA ILE A 97 3.27 4.26 10.93
C ILE A 97 3.56 3.37 12.14
N ILE A 98 3.56 3.97 13.34
CA ILE A 98 3.94 3.30 14.60
C ILE A 98 2.94 2.18 14.92
N GLY A 99 1.65 2.42 14.66
CA GLY A 99 0.54 1.48 14.90
C GLY A 99 0.43 0.30 13.93
N LEU A 100 1.29 0.21 12.91
CA LEU A 100 1.26 -0.93 11.99
C LEU A 100 1.79 -2.20 12.66
N ASP A 101 1.04 -3.28 12.51
CA ASP A 101 1.45 -4.63 12.90
C ASP A 101 2.76 -5.06 12.23
N ALA A 102 3.55 -5.87 12.94
CA ALA A 102 4.84 -6.35 12.46
C ALA A 102 4.73 -7.11 11.13
N SER A 103 3.62 -7.82 10.90
CA SER A 103 3.40 -8.50 9.62
C SER A 103 3.24 -7.54 8.45
N ILE A 104 2.68 -6.36 8.65
CA ILE A 104 2.63 -5.32 7.60
C ILE A 104 4.04 -4.79 7.40
N LYS A 105 4.72 -4.42 8.48
CA LYS A 105 6.10 -3.88 8.43
C LYS A 105 7.08 -4.83 7.72
N SER A 106 6.91 -6.15 7.87
CA SER A 106 7.78 -7.14 7.21
C SER A 106 7.46 -7.38 5.73
N ASN A 107 6.31 -6.92 5.24
CA ASN A 107 5.85 -7.09 3.86
C ASN A 107 5.79 -5.75 3.10
N VAL A 108 6.13 -4.63 3.74
CA VAL A 108 6.26 -3.34 3.08
C VAL A 108 7.64 -3.28 2.43
N ASP A 109 7.65 -3.18 1.10
CA ASP A 109 8.89 -3.06 0.33
C ASP A 109 9.54 -1.67 0.51
N THR A 110 8.75 -0.62 0.73
CA THR A 110 9.25 0.76 0.80
C THR A 110 8.36 1.63 1.68
N ILE A 111 8.97 2.42 2.58
CA ILE A 111 8.31 3.37 3.47
C ILE A 111 8.73 4.79 3.10
N TYR A 112 7.76 5.68 2.87
CA TYR A 112 8.01 7.11 2.71
C TYR A 112 7.45 7.86 3.93
N PHE A 113 8.33 8.50 4.70
CA PHE A 113 7.95 9.50 5.71
C PHE A 113 7.73 10.87 5.04
N PHE A 114 6.83 11.71 5.52
CA PHE A 114 6.61 13.08 5.02
C PHE A 114 6.41 14.03 6.22
N GLY A 115 7.02 15.22 6.19
CA GLY A 115 7.40 16.02 7.39
C GLY A 115 8.87 15.77 7.75
N ASP A 116 9.67 16.77 8.22
CA ASP A 116 11.16 16.75 8.18
C ASP A 116 11.80 15.34 8.29
N LYS A 117 11.90 14.77 7.10
CA LYS A 117 12.04 13.35 6.87
C LYS A 117 13.45 12.91 7.18
N GLU A 118 14.40 13.85 7.12
CA GLU A 118 15.83 13.63 7.11
C GLU A 118 16.35 13.37 8.52
N THR A 119 15.91 14.17 9.48
CA THR A 119 16.19 13.96 10.92
C THR A 119 15.57 12.63 11.38
N LEU A 120 14.28 12.42 11.08
CA LEU A 120 13.53 11.18 11.41
C LEU A 120 14.15 9.92 10.81
N TRP A 121 14.54 9.97 9.54
CA TRP A 121 15.03 8.80 8.85
C TRP A 121 16.47 8.46 9.26
N ASN A 122 17.33 9.46 9.51
CA ASN A 122 18.72 9.24 9.91
C ASN A 122 18.85 8.51 11.24
N GLU A 123 17.95 8.75 12.19
CA GLU A 123 17.93 8.02 13.45
C GLU A 123 17.21 6.67 13.32
N TYR A 124 16.20 6.57 12.44
CA TYR A 124 15.48 5.32 12.18
C TYR A 124 16.39 4.23 11.56
N VAL A 125 17.27 4.60 10.62
CA VAL A 125 18.14 3.63 9.92
C VAL A 125 19.29 3.08 10.77
N HIS A 126 19.58 3.71 11.92
CA HIS A 126 20.57 3.23 12.89
C HIS A 126 19.94 2.34 13.98
N LEU A 127 18.61 2.18 13.98
CA LEU A 127 17.92 1.29 14.89
C LEU A 127 18.32 -0.17 14.60
N GLY A 128 19.00 -0.78 15.56
CA GLY A 128 19.16 -2.22 15.62
C GLY A 128 17.82 -2.93 15.88
N LYS A 129 17.85 -4.27 15.89
CA LYS A 129 16.68 -5.05 16.32
C LYS A 129 16.25 -4.59 17.73
N ARG A 130 15.00 -4.13 17.85
CA ARG A 130 14.32 -3.66 19.08
C ARG A 130 14.64 -2.24 19.55
N GLU A 131 15.07 -1.36 18.65
CA GLU A 131 15.24 0.06 18.96
C GLU A 131 14.07 0.88 18.36
N ALA A 132 13.79 2.04 18.95
CA ALA A 132 12.72 2.94 18.53
C ALA A 132 13.20 4.40 18.49
N LEU A 133 12.62 5.17 17.57
CA LEU A 133 12.87 6.60 17.39
C LEU A 133 11.69 7.44 17.90
N LEU A 134 11.97 8.42 18.76
CA LEU A 134 10.98 9.34 19.33
C LEU A 134 11.07 10.71 18.67
N VAL A 135 9.96 11.18 18.07
CA VAL A 135 9.89 12.45 17.33
C VAL A 135 8.70 13.32 17.74
N GLN A 136 8.94 14.62 17.92
CA GLN A 136 7.92 15.63 18.25
C GLN A 136 7.69 16.63 17.10
N TYR A 137 6.43 17.03 16.94
CA TYR A 137 5.95 17.99 15.94
C TYR A 137 5.09 19.10 16.56
N ASN A 138 5.06 20.25 15.88
CA ASN A 138 4.21 21.40 16.21
C ASN A 138 3.02 21.47 15.24
N ASN A 139 1.92 22.10 15.64
CA ASN A 139 0.65 22.13 14.87
C ASN A 139 0.72 22.77 13.47
N ASP A 140 1.80 23.50 13.16
CA ASP A 140 2.06 24.15 11.86
C ASP A 140 3.05 23.36 10.97
N GLY A 141 3.49 22.16 11.39
CA GLY A 141 4.23 21.21 10.57
C GLY A 141 5.70 21.56 10.28
N THR A 142 6.25 22.60 10.91
CA THR A 142 7.53 23.21 10.49
C THR A 142 8.75 22.73 11.29
N MET A 143 8.59 22.11 12.46
CA MET A 143 9.71 21.70 13.33
C MET A 143 9.62 20.24 13.78
N ILE A 144 10.77 19.56 13.79
CA ILE A 144 10.96 18.17 14.22
C ILE A 144 12.05 18.10 15.29
N ASN A 145 11.75 17.50 16.45
CA ASN A 145 12.73 17.23 17.51
C ASN A 145 12.85 15.73 17.78
N ILE A 146 14.08 15.21 17.86
CA ILE A 146 14.39 13.80 18.18
C ILE A 146 14.88 13.68 19.61
N LEU A 147 14.26 12.80 20.40
CA LEU A 147 14.57 12.63 21.83
C LEU A 147 15.57 11.48 22.05
N SER A 148 16.72 11.78 22.67
CA SER A 148 17.74 10.78 23.04
C SER A 148 17.91 10.67 24.57
N PRO A 149 18.14 9.48 25.16
CA PRO A 149 18.17 9.27 26.62
C PRO A 149 19.28 10.02 27.37
N LYS A 150 20.31 10.54 26.69
CA LYS A 150 21.53 11.06 27.31
C LYS A 150 21.41 12.45 27.95
N ASN A 151 20.28 13.16 27.79
CA ASN A 151 20.23 14.60 28.08
C ASN A 151 19.59 14.97 29.44
N CYS A 152 19.31 14.02 30.32
CA CYS A 152 18.84 14.32 31.69
C CYS A 152 19.94 14.18 32.75
N ALA A 153 21.21 14.34 32.39
CA ALA A 153 22.29 14.51 33.35
C ALA A 153 23.06 15.79 33.00
N GLY A 154 23.03 16.78 33.90
CA GLY A 154 23.91 17.94 33.84
C GLY A 154 23.23 19.28 33.58
N VAL A 155 22.18 19.59 34.34
CA VAL A 155 22.09 20.97 34.85
C VAL A 155 23.23 21.11 35.86
N GLN A 156 23.88 22.27 35.85
CA GLN A 156 24.90 22.75 36.81
C GLN A 156 26.34 22.34 36.47
N GLY A 157 27.30 23.24 36.52
CA GLY A 157 27.31 24.64 36.94
C GLY A 157 28.75 25.11 36.96
#